data_AF-A0A1H5K8E2-F1
#
_entry.id   AF-A0A1H5K8E2-F1
#
_cell.length_a   1.000
_cell.length_b   1.000
_cell.length_c   1.000
_cell.angle_alpha   90.00
_cell.angle_beta   90.00
_cell.angle_gamma   90.00
#
_symmetry.space_group_name_H-M   'P 1'
#
loop_
_entity.id
_entity.type
_entity.pdbx_description
1 polymer ?
#
loop_
_entity_poly.entity_id
_entity_poly.type
_entity_poly.pdbx_seq_one_letter_code
_entity_poly.pdbx_strand_id
1 'polypeptide(L)'
;MHPLVKPALRRGWRDLNTVQFGMTPAHAMTLGPMDTATGSFLDLLDGARGLGLLREEGRRMDLPDGHVDALVDRLSRAGLVDDAQGGGPTAQALREKKEVLERLGPDLASLSLITPEPGGAIGRLAARRALRVQVQGAGRVGVTLAALLSGAGVGEVDVRDVGRVQPWDVAPGGLPAEAVGERRTEAARRVVRRASPDRPPRRPDPAAAEPGLALVIIAPRDDVLVHAPDARAAEPLVAAGTPHLYTGVVEGTGVVGPLVLPGGTGCARCLHEHRTDRDPAWPRLVAQWRSGQARRMGACDQTLAAAVAGLAAAHALAFLDGESPAAEGARWEASVPVLHWHARPVWPHPACPCGAAEKAKGEHSSTNGDPHATMVGQRPSAQRREHADAARPTGTWRAHV
;
A
#
# COMPACT_ATOMS: atom_id res chain seq x y z
N MET A 1 -24.91 12.34 3.28
CA MET A 1 -24.30 11.20 3.97
C MET A 1 -25.37 10.20 4.36
N HIS A 2 -25.11 8.94 4.04
CA HIS A 2 -25.85 7.76 4.50
C HIS A 2 -24.91 6.96 5.42
N PRO A 3 -24.87 7.29 6.72
CA PRO A 3 -23.85 6.75 7.61
C PRO A 3 -24.05 5.25 7.84
N LEU A 4 -22.96 4.49 7.76
CA LEU A 4 -22.90 3.12 8.24
C LEU A 4 -21.78 2.93 9.24
N VAL A 5 -22.01 2.16 10.30
CA VAL A 5 -20.91 1.66 11.13
C VAL A 5 -20.06 0.72 10.28
N LYS A 6 -18.74 0.89 10.31
CA LYS A 6 -17.82 0.09 9.48
C LYS A 6 -18.00 -1.41 9.74
N PRO A 7 -18.47 -2.18 8.74
CA PRO A 7 -18.81 -3.60 8.94
C PRO A 7 -17.56 -4.47 9.14
N ALA A 8 -16.38 -3.96 8.77
CA ALA A 8 -15.09 -4.62 8.99
C ALA A 8 -14.73 -4.72 10.49
N LEU A 9 -15.32 -3.90 11.36
CA LEU A 9 -15.09 -3.92 12.80
C LEU A 9 -16.17 -4.74 13.50
N ARG A 10 -15.75 -5.79 14.23
CA ARG A 10 -16.66 -6.48 15.15
C ARG A 10 -17.03 -5.54 16.30
N ARG A 11 -18.29 -5.57 16.72
CA ARG A 11 -18.80 -4.78 17.84
C ARG A 11 -19.19 -5.68 19.00
N GLY A 12 -18.93 -5.25 20.22
CA GLY A 12 -19.39 -5.93 21.44
C GLY A 12 -19.38 -5.02 22.65
N TRP A 13 -20.25 -5.30 23.62
CA TRP A 13 -20.26 -4.60 24.92
C TRP A 13 -19.16 -5.15 25.81
N ARG A 14 -18.37 -4.27 26.43
CA ARG A 14 -17.37 -4.65 27.45
C ARG A 14 -17.98 -4.72 28.85
N ASP A 15 -18.93 -3.84 29.09
CA ASP A 15 -19.70 -3.68 30.32
C ASP A 15 -21.03 -2.99 29.98
N LEU A 16 -21.78 -2.54 30.99
CA LEU A 16 -23.11 -1.96 30.82
C LEU A 16 -23.14 -0.62 30.06
N ASN A 17 -22.00 0.07 29.93
CA ASN A 17 -21.97 1.40 29.31
C ASN A 17 -20.80 1.62 28.34
N THR A 18 -20.04 0.58 27.99
CA THR A 18 -18.88 0.70 27.11
C THR A 18 -18.97 -0.28 25.96
N VAL A 19 -18.95 0.25 24.73
CA VAL A 19 -18.93 -0.54 23.49
C VAL A 19 -17.51 -0.59 22.93
N GLN A 20 -17.05 -1.77 22.55
CA GLN A 20 -15.82 -1.98 21.80
C GLN A 20 -16.12 -2.22 20.32
N PHE A 21 -15.32 -1.58 19.47
CA PHE A 21 -15.22 -1.81 18.04
C PHE A 21 -13.85 -2.42 17.74
N GLY A 22 -13.80 -3.45 16.91
CA GLY A 22 -12.57 -4.17 16.55
C GLY A 22 -12.11 -5.19 17.59
N MET A 23 -11.33 -6.18 17.14
CA MET A 23 -10.80 -7.27 17.98
C MET A 23 -9.29 -7.22 18.15
N THR A 24 -8.56 -6.67 17.18
CA THR A 24 -7.09 -6.63 17.20
C THR A 24 -6.58 -5.32 17.78
N PRO A 25 -5.45 -5.30 18.50
CA PRO A 25 -4.90 -4.07 19.08
C PRO A 25 -4.64 -2.95 18.07
N ALA A 26 -4.43 -3.28 16.79
CA ALA A 26 -4.20 -2.31 15.73
C ALA A 26 -5.44 -1.46 15.39
N HIS A 27 -6.65 -2.00 15.60
CA HIS A 27 -7.90 -1.35 15.20
C HIS A 27 -8.96 -1.27 16.33
N ALA A 28 -8.72 -1.92 17.46
CA ALA A 28 -9.68 -1.96 18.56
C ALA A 28 -9.82 -0.59 19.23
N MET A 29 -11.07 -0.17 19.44
CA MET A 29 -11.42 1.10 20.09
C MET A 29 -12.58 0.90 21.05
N THR A 30 -12.60 1.63 22.15
CA THR A 30 -13.69 1.63 23.13
C THR A 30 -14.37 3.00 23.19
N LEU A 31 -15.70 3.00 23.19
CA LEU A 31 -16.54 4.18 23.36
C LEU A 31 -17.44 4.01 24.58
N GLY A 32 -17.41 4.98 25.49
CA GLY A 32 -18.27 5.00 26.66
C GLY A 32 -18.09 6.28 27.51
N PRO A 33 -19.06 6.63 28.36
CA PRO A 33 -20.34 5.96 28.57
C PRO A 33 -21.30 6.02 27.36
N MET A 34 -21.99 4.92 27.10
CA MET A 34 -23.01 4.75 26.07
C MET A 34 -24.22 4.08 26.72
N ASP A 35 -25.35 4.78 26.73
CA ASP A 35 -26.61 4.21 27.19
C ASP A 35 -27.19 3.21 26.18
N THR A 36 -28.17 2.42 26.63
CA THR A 36 -28.82 1.40 25.80
C THR A 36 -29.54 1.99 24.59
N ALA A 37 -30.14 3.19 24.72
CA ALA A 37 -30.88 3.84 23.63
C ALA A 37 -29.93 4.23 22.48
N THR A 38 -28.80 4.86 22.82
CA THR A 38 -27.71 5.20 21.90
C THR A 38 -27.10 3.93 21.30
N GLY A 39 -26.91 2.88 22.11
CA GLY A 39 -26.45 1.57 21.66
C GLY A 39 -27.36 0.92 20.62
N SER A 40 -28.67 0.96 20.83
CA SER A 40 -29.68 0.50 19.86
C SER A 40 -29.74 1.40 18.62
N PHE A 41 -29.55 2.72 18.79
CA PHE A 41 -29.53 3.66 17.66
C PHE A 41 -28.37 3.37 16.69
N LEU A 42 -27.23 2.87 17.17
CA LEU A 42 -26.12 2.46 16.30
C LEU A 42 -26.52 1.40 15.27
N ASP A 43 -27.54 0.58 15.54
CA ASP A 43 -28.03 -0.44 14.59
C ASP A 43 -28.77 0.17 13.40
N LEU A 44 -29.21 1.43 13.52
CA LEU A 44 -29.83 2.19 12.44
C LEU A 44 -28.79 2.82 11.49
N LEU A 45 -27.52 2.86 11.90
CA LEU A 45 -26.39 3.28 11.06
C LEU A 45 -25.95 2.11 10.18
N ASP A 46 -26.83 1.71 9.27
CA ASP A 46 -26.66 0.60 8.32
C ASP A 46 -26.41 1.07 6.88
N GLY A 47 -26.38 2.40 6.67
CA GLY A 47 -26.23 3.02 5.35
C GLY A 47 -27.52 3.10 4.52
N ALA A 48 -28.65 2.58 5.01
CA ALA A 48 -29.94 2.67 4.30
C ALA A 48 -30.57 4.06 4.44
N ARG A 49 -30.33 4.75 5.57
CA ARG A 49 -30.96 6.02 5.91
C ARG A 49 -29.98 7.19 5.79
N GLY A 50 -30.45 8.31 5.26
CA GLY A 50 -29.73 9.58 5.32
C GLY A 50 -29.90 10.29 6.68
N LEU A 51 -29.08 11.31 6.95
CA LEU A 51 -29.11 12.05 8.22
C LEU A 51 -30.50 12.61 8.59
N GLY A 52 -31.30 13.06 7.62
CA GLY A 52 -32.66 13.56 7.87
C GLY A 52 -33.57 12.51 8.53
N LEU A 53 -33.62 11.31 7.95
CA LEU A 53 -34.40 10.19 8.49
C LEU A 53 -33.84 9.70 9.83
N LEU A 54 -32.52 9.72 10.02
CA LEU A 54 -31.89 9.33 11.29
C LEU A 54 -32.25 10.29 12.44
N ARG A 55 -32.40 11.59 12.17
CA ARG A 55 -32.89 12.56 13.17
C ARG A 55 -34.35 12.29 13.54
N GLU A 56 -35.17 11.90 12.58
CA GLU A 56 -36.57 11.50 12.85
C GLU A 56 -36.65 10.26 13.73
N GLU A 57 -35.84 9.22 13.43
CA GLU A 57 -35.74 8.02 14.27
C GLU A 57 -35.19 8.34 15.67
N GLY A 58 -34.19 9.22 15.77
CA GLY A 58 -33.66 9.66 17.06
C GLY A 58 -34.73 10.28 17.96
N ARG A 59 -35.61 11.13 17.39
CA ARG A 59 -36.76 11.69 18.12
C ARG A 59 -37.78 10.63 18.53
N ARG A 60 -38.01 9.61 17.69
CA ARG A 60 -38.90 8.48 18.03
C ARG A 60 -38.36 7.61 19.18
N MET A 61 -37.04 7.62 19.37
CA MET A 61 -36.35 6.93 20.45
C MET A 61 -36.11 7.82 21.68
N ASP A 62 -36.75 8.99 21.74
CA ASP A 62 -36.61 9.98 22.83
C ASP A 62 -35.16 10.45 23.07
N LEU A 63 -34.31 10.44 22.02
CA LEU A 63 -32.96 10.99 22.11
C LEU A 63 -33.01 12.53 22.11
N PRO A 64 -32.12 13.20 22.89
CA PRO A 64 -32.06 14.65 22.92
C PRO A 64 -31.83 15.28 21.54
N ASP A 65 -32.36 16.48 21.34
CA ASP A 65 -32.11 17.24 20.11
C ASP A 65 -30.60 17.45 19.90
N GLY A 66 -30.14 17.21 18.66
CA GLY A 66 -28.72 17.29 18.30
C GLY A 66 -27.87 16.09 18.71
N HIS A 67 -28.40 15.13 19.50
CA HIS A 67 -27.65 13.93 19.92
C HIS A 67 -27.21 13.07 18.73
N VAL A 68 -28.09 12.89 17.74
CA VAL A 68 -27.78 12.11 16.52
C VAL A 68 -26.60 12.73 15.75
N ASP A 69 -26.62 14.05 15.54
CA ASP A 69 -25.57 14.74 14.81
C ASP A 69 -24.23 14.69 15.58
N ALA A 70 -24.27 14.91 16.90
CA ALA A 70 -23.09 14.81 17.76
C ALA A 70 -22.50 13.39 17.80
N LEU A 71 -23.37 12.36 17.82
CA LEU A 71 -22.97 10.96 17.78
C LEU A 71 -22.29 10.62 16.45
N VAL A 72 -22.93 10.94 15.32
CA VAL A 72 -22.36 10.66 13.99
C VAL A 72 -21.03 11.40 13.81
N ASP A 73 -20.97 12.68 14.17
CA ASP A 73 -19.73 13.48 14.11
C ASP A 73 -18.60 12.85 14.96
N ARG A 74 -18.91 12.42 16.18
CA ARG A 74 -17.92 11.76 17.05
C ARG A 74 -17.47 10.41 16.48
N LEU A 75 -18.38 9.60 15.96
CA LEU A 75 -18.06 8.32 15.33
C LEU A 75 -17.24 8.50 14.04
N SER A 76 -17.54 9.53 13.25
CA SER A 76 -16.77 9.90 12.06
C SER A 76 -15.35 10.36 12.42
N ARG A 77 -15.20 11.21 13.45
CA ARG A 77 -13.87 11.58 13.97
C ARG A 77 -13.08 10.39 14.51
N ALA A 78 -13.78 9.42 15.10
CA ALA A 78 -13.20 8.16 15.55
C ALA A 78 -12.91 7.18 14.40
N GLY A 79 -13.30 7.49 13.16
CA GLY A 79 -13.12 6.62 12.00
C GLY A 79 -13.94 5.34 12.07
N LEU A 80 -15.06 5.32 12.81
CA LEU A 80 -15.93 4.15 13.01
C LEU A 80 -17.13 4.13 12.06
N VAL A 81 -17.40 5.25 11.38
CA VAL A 81 -18.50 5.40 10.42
C VAL A 81 -17.94 5.62 9.02
N ASP A 82 -18.63 5.04 8.04
CA ASP A 82 -18.42 5.24 6.61
C ASP A 82 -19.70 5.83 5.99
N ASP A 83 -19.62 6.30 4.73
CA ASP A 83 -20.75 6.83 3.98
C ASP A 83 -21.10 5.91 2.82
N ALA A 84 -22.26 5.25 2.91
CA ALA A 84 -22.75 4.32 1.90
C ALA A 84 -22.86 4.95 0.51
N GLN A 85 -23.01 6.28 0.42
CA GLN A 85 -23.11 7.04 -0.83
C GLN A 85 -21.93 8.02 -1.05
N GLY A 86 -20.91 8.00 -0.18
CA GLY A 86 -19.76 8.90 -0.25
C GLY A 86 -18.76 8.62 -1.38
N GLY A 87 -17.63 9.33 -1.41
CA GLY A 87 -16.52 9.04 -2.33
C GLY A 87 -16.64 9.62 -3.76
N GLY A 88 -17.71 10.35 -4.06
CA GLY A 88 -17.86 11.11 -5.30
C GLY A 88 -18.25 10.28 -6.55
N PRO A 89 -18.21 10.88 -7.75
CA PRO A 89 -18.76 10.28 -8.98
C PRO A 89 -18.06 8.98 -9.42
N THR A 90 -16.74 8.88 -9.23
CA THR A 90 -15.98 7.66 -9.58
C THR A 90 -16.29 6.49 -8.65
N ALA A 91 -16.48 6.76 -7.36
CA ALA A 91 -16.98 5.77 -6.41
C ALA A 91 -18.42 5.34 -6.74
N GLN A 92 -19.27 6.28 -7.16
CA GLN A 92 -20.63 5.97 -7.58
C GLN A 92 -20.65 5.04 -8.81
N ALA A 93 -19.84 5.32 -9.83
CA ALA A 93 -19.70 4.45 -10.99
C ALA A 93 -19.17 3.06 -10.61
N LEU A 94 -18.32 2.95 -9.58
CA LEU A 94 -17.88 1.65 -9.06
C LEU A 94 -19.01 0.90 -8.34
N ARG A 95 -19.89 1.58 -7.59
CA ARG A 95 -21.06 0.96 -6.94
C ARG A 95 -22.05 0.36 -7.94
N GLU A 96 -22.18 0.97 -9.12
CA GLU A 96 -23.04 0.44 -10.19
C GLU A 96 -22.54 -0.92 -10.70
N LYS A 97 -21.24 -1.21 -10.56
CA LYS A 97 -20.62 -2.48 -10.92
C LYS A 97 -20.69 -3.50 -9.77
N LYS A 98 -21.89 -4.01 -9.48
CA LYS A 98 -22.16 -4.89 -8.32
C LYS A 98 -21.20 -6.07 -8.17
N GLU A 99 -21.00 -6.85 -9.23
CA GLU A 99 -20.12 -8.04 -9.21
C GLU A 99 -18.65 -7.68 -8.86
N VAL A 100 -18.21 -6.50 -9.31
CA VAL A 100 -16.85 -6.01 -9.07
C VAL A 100 -16.70 -5.60 -7.62
N LEU A 101 -17.71 -4.90 -7.08
CA LEU A 101 -17.73 -4.47 -5.69
C LEU A 101 -17.84 -5.66 -4.74
N GLU A 102 -18.65 -6.66 -5.06
CA GLU A 102 -18.76 -7.91 -4.30
C GLU A 102 -17.41 -8.64 -4.25
N ARG A 103 -16.74 -8.79 -5.39
CA ARG A 103 -15.42 -9.41 -5.47
C ARG A 103 -14.35 -8.65 -4.69
N LEU A 104 -14.37 -7.31 -4.75
CA LEU A 104 -13.45 -6.42 -4.04
C LEU A 104 -13.90 -6.11 -2.60
N GLY A 105 -14.99 -6.71 -2.13
CA GLY A 105 -15.56 -6.47 -0.81
C GLY A 105 -14.54 -6.61 0.33
N PRO A 106 -13.73 -7.70 0.37
CA PRO A 106 -12.67 -7.85 1.38
C PRO A 106 -11.59 -6.76 1.32
N ASP A 107 -11.15 -6.35 0.13
CA ASP A 107 -10.19 -5.27 -0.06
C ASP A 107 -10.76 -3.93 0.39
N LEU A 108 -12.03 -3.63 0.04
CA LEU A 108 -12.73 -2.42 0.46
C LEU A 108 -12.93 -2.39 1.98
N ALA A 109 -13.30 -3.52 2.58
CA ALA A 109 -13.43 -3.66 4.03
C ALA A 109 -12.09 -3.40 4.71
N SER A 110 -10.98 -3.94 4.17
CA SER A 110 -9.63 -3.70 4.70
C SER A 110 -9.21 -2.22 4.56
N LEU A 111 -9.49 -1.59 3.41
CA LEU A 111 -9.24 -0.16 3.21
C LEU A 111 -10.03 0.72 4.19
N SER A 112 -11.26 0.33 4.50
CA SER A 112 -12.09 1.06 5.48
C SER A 112 -11.46 1.08 6.87
N LEU A 113 -10.68 0.07 7.26
CA LEU A 113 -10.01 0.03 8.57
C LEU A 113 -8.87 1.05 8.71
N ILE A 114 -8.31 1.49 7.59
CA ILE A 114 -7.17 2.42 7.55
C ILE A 114 -7.52 3.79 6.96
N THR A 115 -8.76 3.96 6.48
CA THR A 115 -9.26 5.24 5.93
C THR A 115 -10.32 5.80 6.87
N PRO A 116 -10.01 6.81 7.71
CA PRO A 116 -10.96 7.32 8.70
C PRO A 116 -12.10 8.11 8.07
N GLU A 117 -11.88 8.75 6.92
CA GLU A 117 -12.87 9.62 6.27
C GLU A 117 -14.06 8.82 5.69
N PRO A 118 -15.31 9.22 5.97
CA PRO A 118 -16.49 8.61 5.34
C PRO A 118 -16.45 8.74 3.82
N GLY A 119 -16.64 7.63 3.12
CA GLY A 119 -16.53 7.51 1.66
C GLY A 119 -15.09 7.48 1.14
N GLY A 120 -14.08 7.62 2.00
CA GLY A 120 -12.67 7.65 1.60
C GLY A 120 -12.20 6.31 1.03
N ALA A 121 -12.59 5.19 1.64
CA ALA A 121 -12.13 3.85 1.23
C ALA A 121 -12.56 3.51 -0.20
N ILE A 122 -13.83 3.73 -0.53
CA ILE A 122 -14.34 3.50 -1.89
C ILE A 122 -13.79 4.53 -2.89
N GLY A 123 -13.54 5.77 -2.44
CA GLY A 123 -12.85 6.78 -3.25
C GLY A 123 -11.44 6.35 -3.64
N ARG A 124 -10.65 5.84 -2.67
CA ARG A 124 -9.31 5.29 -2.91
C ARG A 124 -9.34 4.06 -3.81
N LEU A 125 -10.28 3.14 -3.59
CA LEU A 125 -10.44 1.97 -4.46
C LEU A 125 -10.80 2.37 -5.90
N ALA A 126 -11.68 3.37 -6.08
CA ALA A 126 -12.01 3.91 -7.39
C ALA A 126 -10.81 4.60 -8.06
N ALA A 127 -10.01 5.36 -7.30
CA ALA A 127 -8.78 5.97 -7.79
C ALA A 127 -7.75 4.91 -8.22
N ARG A 128 -7.53 3.87 -7.40
CA ARG A 128 -6.66 2.74 -7.69
C ARG A 128 -7.03 2.03 -9.00
N ARG A 129 -8.33 1.90 -9.30
CA ARG A 129 -8.84 1.35 -10.57
C ARG A 129 -8.54 2.21 -11.80
N ALA A 130 -8.09 3.44 -11.63
CA ALA A 130 -7.65 4.31 -12.74
C ALA A 130 -6.13 4.28 -12.97
N LEU A 131 -5.35 3.66 -12.09
CA LEU A 131 -3.89 3.66 -12.12
C LEU A 131 -3.32 2.54 -13.01
N ARG A 132 -2.10 2.78 -13.51
CA ARG A 132 -1.31 1.85 -14.33
C ARG A 132 -0.03 1.48 -13.60
N VAL A 133 0.25 0.20 -13.49
CA VAL A 133 1.47 -0.36 -12.90
C VAL A 133 2.17 -1.26 -13.90
N GLN A 134 3.50 -1.19 -13.95
CA GLN A 134 4.31 -2.10 -14.75
C GLN A 134 5.19 -2.95 -13.84
N VAL A 135 5.20 -4.27 -14.07
CA VAL A 135 6.12 -5.20 -13.41
C VAL A 135 7.16 -5.65 -14.42
N GLN A 136 8.43 -5.38 -14.14
CA GLN A 136 9.58 -5.80 -14.93
C GLN A 136 10.17 -7.07 -14.34
N GLY A 137 9.87 -8.21 -14.96
CA GLY A 137 10.23 -9.53 -14.49
C GLY A 137 9.03 -10.46 -14.33
N ALA A 138 9.03 -11.56 -15.07
CA ALA A 138 8.01 -12.59 -15.05
C ALA A 138 8.54 -13.90 -14.43
N GLY A 139 9.21 -13.79 -13.28
CA GLY A 139 9.54 -14.92 -12.41
C GLY A 139 8.42 -15.21 -11.41
N ARG A 140 8.69 -16.12 -10.46
CA ARG A 140 7.73 -16.50 -9.40
C ARG A 140 7.23 -15.30 -8.59
N VAL A 141 8.12 -14.38 -8.23
CA VAL A 141 7.73 -13.15 -7.50
C VAL A 141 6.89 -12.22 -8.38
N GLY A 142 7.41 -11.87 -9.57
CA GLY A 142 6.83 -10.83 -10.40
C GLY A 142 5.43 -11.15 -10.94
N VAL A 143 5.16 -12.39 -11.39
CA VAL A 143 3.83 -12.75 -11.89
C VAL A 143 2.81 -12.87 -10.76
N THR A 144 3.19 -13.46 -9.62
CA THR A 144 2.32 -13.55 -8.44
C THR A 144 1.98 -12.16 -7.91
N LEU A 145 2.97 -11.28 -7.81
CA LEU A 145 2.78 -9.86 -7.47
C LEU A 145 1.80 -9.17 -8.44
N ALA A 146 2.01 -9.31 -9.75
CA ALA A 146 1.16 -8.69 -10.75
C ALA A 146 -0.30 -9.20 -10.67
N ALA A 147 -0.48 -10.50 -10.38
CA ALA A 147 -1.79 -11.08 -10.15
C ALA A 147 -2.46 -10.51 -8.90
N LEU A 148 -1.72 -10.35 -7.80
CA LEU A 148 -2.21 -9.72 -6.57
C LEU A 148 -2.67 -8.27 -6.80
N LEU A 149 -1.86 -7.46 -7.50
CA LEU A 149 -2.22 -6.07 -7.80
C LEU A 149 -3.48 -5.97 -8.66
N SER A 150 -3.59 -6.82 -9.69
CA SER A 150 -4.78 -6.91 -10.54
C SER A 150 -6.01 -7.33 -9.72
N GLY A 151 -5.87 -8.38 -8.91
CA GLY A 151 -6.91 -8.88 -8.02
C GLY A 151 -7.40 -7.83 -7.02
N ALA A 152 -6.48 -7.05 -6.43
CA ALA A 152 -6.76 -5.97 -5.48
C ALA A 152 -7.30 -4.69 -6.14
N GLY A 153 -7.59 -4.72 -7.45
CA GLY A 153 -8.29 -3.65 -8.15
C GLY A 153 -7.41 -2.56 -8.74
N VAL A 154 -6.12 -2.79 -8.99
CA VAL A 154 -5.34 -1.89 -9.85
C VAL A 154 -5.88 -1.95 -11.29
N GLY A 155 -6.08 -0.79 -11.91
CA GLY A 155 -6.77 -0.68 -13.20
C GLY A 155 -6.06 -1.37 -14.37
N GLU A 156 -4.77 -1.15 -14.50
CA GLU A 156 -3.93 -1.80 -15.49
C GLU A 156 -2.61 -2.27 -14.87
N VAL A 157 -2.32 -3.55 -15.05
CA VAL A 157 -1.04 -4.16 -14.68
C VAL A 157 -0.43 -4.77 -15.94
N ASP A 158 0.69 -4.23 -16.40
CA ASP A 158 1.49 -4.80 -17.50
C ASP A 158 2.68 -5.55 -16.92
N VAL A 159 2.99 -6.72 -17.47
CA VAL A 159 4.18 -7.49 -17.10
C VAL A 159 5.11 -7.53 -18.30
N ARG A 160 6.35 -7.06 -18.11
CA ARG A 160 7.39 -7.06 -19.13
C ARG A 160 8.49 -8.03 -18.74
N ASP A 161 8.76 -8.98 -19.63
CA ASP A 161 9.88 -9.91 -19.52
C ASP A 161 10.28 -10.39 -20.93
N VAL A 162 11.37 -11.15 -21.01
CA VAL A 162 11.89 -11.73 -22.25
C VAL A 162 12.09 -13.23 -22.10
N GLY A 163 11.97 -13.95 -23.21
CA GLY A 163 12.17 -15.39 -23.23
C GLY A 163 10.91 -16.20 -22.87
N ARG A 164 11.13 -17.44 -22.47
CA ARG A 164 10.08 -18.46 -22.34
C ARG A 164 9.97 -19.02 -20.94
N VAL A 165 8.74 -19.33 -20.54
CA VAL A 165 8.44 -19.97 -19.25
C VAL A 165 9.23 -21.27 -19.13
N GLN A 166 9.97 -21.41 -18.04
CA GLN A 166 10.72 -22.62 -17.70
C GLN A 166 9.97 -23.43 -16.64
N PRO A 167 10.25 -24.74 -16.49
CA PRO A 167 9.60 -25.56 -15.45
C PRO A 167 9.73 -24.99 -14.04
N TRP A 168 10.86 -24.35 -13.72
CA TRP A 168 11.10 -23.71 -12.43
C TRP A 168 10.49 -22.31 -12.29
N ASP A 169 9.86 -21.75 -13.33
CA ASP A 169 9.12 -20.48 -13.23
C ASP A 169 7.70 -20.70 -12.69
N VAL A 170 7.21 -21.95 -12.64
CA VAL A 170 5.87 -22.31 -12.19
C VAL A 170 5.67 -21.95 -10.72
N ALA A 171 4.57 -21.29 -10.40
CA ALA A 171 4.21 -20.91 -9.03
C ALA A 171 2.69 -20.81 -8.84
N PRO A 172 2.15 -21.19 -7.66
CA PRO A 172 0.78 -20.88 -7.28
C PRO A 172 0.53 -19.37 -7.33
N GLY A 173 -0.60 -18.94 -7.92
CA GLY A 173 -0.90 -17.53 -8.15
C GLY A 173 -0.01 -16.84 -9.20
N GLY A 174 0.99 -17.55 -9.76
CA GLY A 174 1.91 -17.08 -10.78
C GLY A 174 1.72 -17.82 -12.11
N LEU A 175 2.82 -18.13 -12.78
CA LEU A 175 2.79 -18.90 -14.04
C LEU A 175 2.36 -20.35 -13.78
N PRO A 176 1.38 -20.88 -14.51
CA PRO A 176 0.92 -22.24 -14.29
C PRO A 176 1.74 -23.25 -15.11
N ALA A 177 1.66 -24.54 -14.78
CA ALA A 177 2.48 -25.58 -15.41
C ALA A 177 2.21 -25.73 -16.92
N GLU A 178 0.96 -25.50 -17.35
CA GLU A 178 0.59 -25.55 -18.76
C GLU A 178 1.24 -24.45 -19.61
N ALA A 179 1.76 -23.38 -18.98
CA ALA A 179 2.39 -22.28 -19.69
C ALA A 179 3.87 -22.52 -20.03
N VAL A 180 4.46 -23.65 -19.59
CA VAL A 180 5.87 -23.98 -19.86
C VAL A 180 6.13 -23.99 -21.38
N GLY A 181 7.22 -23.32 -21.80
CA GLY A 181 7.57 -23.15 -23.21
C GLY A 181 6.93 -21.95 -23.90
N GLU A 182 5.88 -21.36 -23.33
CA GLU A 182 5.27 -20.14 -23.88
C GLU A 182 6.12 -18.89 -23.65
N ARG A 183 5.83 -17.80 -24.37
CA ARG A 183 6.44 -16.48 -24.10
C ARG A 183 5.98 -16.01 -22.72
N ARG A 184 6.92 -15.66 -21.84
CA ARG A 184 6.60 -15.26 -20.45
C ARG A 184 5.64 -14.09 -20.38
N THR A 185 5.83 -13.08 -21.21
CA THR A 185 4.94 -11.91 -21.30
C THR A 185 3.50 -12.31 -21.58
N GLU A 186 3.25 -13.23 -22.51
CA GLU A 186 1.89 -13.66 -22.86
C GLU A 186 1.25 -14.53 -21.78
N ALA A 187 2.03 -15.43 -21.19
CA ALA A 187 1.57 -16.25 -20.07
C ALA A 187 1.24 -15.39 -18.84
N ALA A 188 2.12 -14.46 -18.47
CA ALA A 188 1.90 -13.52 -17.36
C ALA A 188 0.67 -12.63 -17.61
N ARG A 189 0.51 -12.11 -18.84
CA ARG A 189 -0.68 -11.35 -19.23
C ARG A 189 -1.98 -12.15 -19.05
N ARG A 190 -1.99 -13.45 -19.34
CA ARG A 190 -3.17 -14.30 -19.09
C ARG A 190 -3.45 -14.44 -17.59
N VAL A 191 -2.41 -14.63 -16.77
CA VAL A 191 -2.56 -14.72 -15.30
C VAL A 191 -3.15 -13.42 -14.74
N VAL A 192 -2.59 -12.27 -15.13
CA VAL A 192 -3.07 -10.94 -14.71
C VAL A 192 -4.53 -10.71 -15.12
N ARG A 193 -4.90 -11.09 -16.35
CA ARG A 193 -6.30 -10.98 -16.84
C ARG A 193 -7.26 -11.87 -16.06
N ARG A 194 -6.85 -13.09 -15.70
CA ARG A 194 -7.68 -14.01 -14.90
C ARG A 194 -7.92 -13.47 -13.49
N ALA A 195 -6.98 -12.71 -12.92
CA ALA A 195 -7.11 -12.12 -11.59
C ALA A 195 -8.15 -10.97 -11.50
N SER A 196 -8.45 -10.28 -12.61
CA SER A 196 -9.49 -9.24 -12.66
C SER A 196 -10.21 -9.25 -14.02
N PRO A 197 -11.33 -9.99 -14.16
CA PRO A 197 -12.06 -10.10 -15.43
C PRO A 197 -12.74 -8.80 -15.87
N ASP A 198 -13.22 -7.96 -14.93
CA ASP A 198 -13.70 -6.60 -15.24
C ASP A 198 -12.52 -5.63 -15.29
N ARG A 199 -11.88 -5.54 -16.45
CA ARG A 199 -10.92 -4.48 -16.72
C ARG A 199 -11.68 -3.20 -17.09
N PRO A 200 -11.25 -2.02 -16.62
CA PRO A 200 -11.73 -0.75 -17.16
C PRO A 200 -11.66 -0.76 -18.70
N PRO A 201 -12.67 -0.25 -19.41
CA PRO A 201 -12.66 -0.24 -20.87
C PRO A 201 -11.37 0.40 -21.40
N ARG A 202 -10.84 -0.19 -22.47
CA ARG A 202 -9.66 0.33 -23.16
C ARG A 202 -9.97 1.78 -23.56
N ARG A 203 -9.11 2.73 -23.17
CA ARG A 203 -9.35 4.14 -23.46
C ARG A 203 -9.54 4.32 -24.98
N PRO A 204 -10.54 5.10 -25.41
CA PRO A 204 -10.94 5.18 -26.81
C PRO A 204 -9.90 5.87 -27.71
N ASP A 205 -8.90 6.55 -27.15
CA ASP A 205 -7.93 7.34 -27.93
C ASP A 205 -6.47 6.91 -27.68
N PRO A 206 -5.79 6.27 -28.65
CA PRO A 206 -4.36 6.01 -28.62
C PRO A 206 -3.50 7.29 -28.77
N ALA A 207 -4.09 8.41 -29.20
CA ALA A 207 -3.42 9.70 -29.39
C ALA A 207 -3.49 10.60 -28.15
N ALA A 208 -4.38 10.31 -27.20
CA ALA A 208 -4.30 10.89 -25.86
C ALA A 208 -3.02 10.38 -25.20
N ALA A 209 -2.15 11.30 -24.74
CA ALA A 209 -0.90 10.96 -24.06
C ALA A 209 -1.15 9.83 -23.06
N GLU A 210 -0.45 8.70 -23.23
CA GLU A 210 -0.59 7.59 -22.29
C GLU A 210 -0.36 8.14 -20.88
N PRO A 211 -1.31 7.98 -19.94
CA PRO A 211 -1.06 8.40 -18.58
C PRO A 211 0.20 7.67 -18.09
N GLY A 212 1.10 8.43 -17.47
CA GLY A 212 2.34 7.91 -16.92
C GLY A 212 2.09 6.71 -16.02
N LEU A 213 3.08 5.83 -15.92
CA LEU A 213 3.04 4.72 -14.99
C LEU A 213 3.00 5.29 -13.56
N ALA A 214 2.01 4.89 -12.78
CA ALA A 214 1.92 5.29 -11.37
C ALA A 214 3.05 4.65 -10.55
N LEU A 215 3.44 3.43 -10.92
CA LEU A 215 4.52 2.68 -10.28
C LEU A 215 5.15 1.70 -11.27
N VAL A 216 6.47 1.55 -11.20
CA VAL A 216 7.22 0.46 -11.85
C VAL A 216 7.80 -0.46 -10.79
N ILE A 217 7.56 -1.77 -10.89
CA ILE A 217 8.11 -2.75 -9.95
C ILE A 217 9.14 -3.60 -10.66
N ILE A 218 10.39 -3.54 -10.20
CA ILE A 218 11.54 -4.22 -10.78
C ILE A 218 11.76 -5.51 -9.99
N ALA A 219 11.39 -6.64 -10.61
CA ALA A 219 11.40 -7.97 -10.03
C ALA A 219 12.30 -8.93 -10.84
N PRO A 220 13.62 -8.67 -10.91
CA PRO A 220 14.51 -9.39 -11.80
C PRO A 220 14.60 -10.87 -11.42
N ARG A 221 14.81 -11.72 -12.43
CA ARG A 221 15.08 -13.15 -12.23
C ARG A 221 16.56 -13.43 -11.93
N ASP A 222 17.40 -12.43 -12.13
CA ASP A 222 18.83 -12.45 -11.84
C ASP A 222 19.05 -12.08 -10.37
N ASP A 223 19.73 -12.96 -9.64
CA ASP A 223 19.98 -12.86 -8.20
C ASP A 223 20.89 -11.67 -7.85
N VAL A 224 21.88 -11.38 -8.70
CA VAL A 224 22.76 -10.22 -8.55
C VAL A 224 21.96 -8.93 -8.69
N LEU A 225 21.01 -8.86 -9.63
CA LEU A 225 20.15 -7.68 -9.79
C LEU A 225 19.16 -7.49 -8.63
N VAL A 226 18.77 -8.56 -7.93
CA VAL A 226 18.00 -8.43 -6.66
C VAL A 226 18.90 -7.90 -5.55
N HIS A 227 20.12 -8.44 -5.42
CA HIS A 227 21.03 -8.10 -4.34
C HIS A 227 21.66 -6.71 -4.49
N ALA A 228 22.10 -6.38 -5.71
CA ALA A 228 22.78 -5.16 -6.11
C ALA A 228 22.10 -4.59 -7.38
N PRO A 229 20.95 -3.91 -7.21
CA PRO A 229 20.17 -3.39 -8.34
C PRO A 229 21.00 -2.50 -9.26
N ASP A 230 20.77 -2.62 -10.56
CA ASP A 230 21.49 -1.83 -11.54
C ASP A 230 20.93 -0.41 -11.59
N ALA A 231 21.70 0.54 -11.05
CA ALA A 231 21.32 1.95 -11.06
C ALA A 231 21.07 2.48 -12.47
N ARG A 232 21.84 2.02 -13.46
CA ARG A 232 21.72 2.45 -14.86
C ARG A 232 20.38 2.06 -15.47
N ALA A 233 19.90 0.85 -15.17
CA ALA A 233 18.60 0.39 -15.64
C ALA A 233 17.42 1.26 -15.12
N ALA A 234 17.60 1.91 -13.97
CA ALA A 234 16.60 2.80 -13.38
C ALA A 234 16.81 4.29 -13.70
N GLU A 235 17.90 4.69 -14.37
CA GLU A 235 18.15 6.09 -14.75
C GLU A 235 16.98 6.72 -15.53
N PRO A 236 16.33 6.04 -16.51
CA PRO A 236 15.17 6.60 -17.20
C PRO A 236 13.97 6.83 -16.26
N LEU A 237 13.79 5.98 -15.25
CA LEU A 237 12.70 6.13 -14.27
C LEU A 237 12.98 7.29 -13.33
N VAL A 238 14.23 7.45 -12.89
CA VAL A 238 14.67 8.58 -12.07
C VAL A 238 14.51 9.89 -12.85
N ALA A 239 14.98 9.94 -14.09
CA ALA A 239 14.88 11.13 -14.96
C ALA A 239 13.44 11.52 -15.26
N ALA A 240 12.54 10.54 -15.45
CA ALA A 240 11.12 10.78 -15.68
C ALA A 240 10.31 11.03 -14.40
N GLY A 241 10.94 11.01 -13.21
CA GLY A 241 10.24 11.15 -11.93
C GLY A 241 9.27 9.99 -11.62
N THR A 242 9.46 8.83 -12.25
CA THR A 242 8.58 7.66 -12.08
C THR A 242 8.93 6.88 -10.81
N PRO A 243 7.98 6.74 -9.86
CA PRO A 243 8.15 5.91 -8.68
C PRO A 243 8.47 4.46 -9.05
N HIS A 244 9.40 3.83 -8.36
CA HIS A 244 9.73 2.44 -8.61
C HIS A 244 10.14 1.63 -7.38
N LEU A 245 9.71 0.38 -7.33
CA LEU A 245 9.95 -0.56 -6.23
C LEU A 245 10.84 -1.70 -6.70
N TYR A 246 11.88 -2.03 -5.93
CA TYR A 246 12.67 -3.24 -6.16
C TYR A 246 12.10 -4.42 -5.35
N THR A 247 12.13 -5.63 -5.90
CA THR A 247 11.73 -6.83 -5.17
C THR A 247 12.38 -8.07 -5.76
N GLY A 248 12.53 -9.14 -4.98
CA GLY A 248 12.99 -10.41 -5.49
C GLY A 248 13.55 -11.33 -4.40
N VAL A 249 14.15 -12.43 -4.85
CA VAL A 249 14.80 -13.41 -3.98
C VAL A 249 16.21 -13.66 -4.48
N VAL A 250 17.17 -13.64 -3.55
CA VAL A 250 18.59 -13.95 -3.79
C VAL A 250 19.10 -14.85 -2.67
N GLU A 251 19.68 -16.01 -3.03
CA GLU A 251 20.30 -16.94 -2.06
C GLU A 251 19.40 -17.28 -0.86
N GLY A 252 18.09 -17.46 -1.06
CA GLY A 252 17.15 -17.73 0.04
C GLY A 252 16.81 -16.51 0.91
N THR A 253 17.18 -15.30 0.48
CA THR A 253 16.82 -14.03 1.09
C THR A 253 15.82 -13.29 0.22
N GLY A 254 14.62 -13.06 0.76
CA GLY A 254 13.60 -12.21 0.17
C GLY A 254 13.90 -10.74 0.41
N VAL A 255 13.62 -9.92 -0.60
CA VAL A 255 13.91 -8.50 -0.61
C VAL A 255 12.68 -7.75 -1.13
N VAL A 256 12.24 -6.73 -0.39
CA VAL A 256 11.23 -5.77 -0.85
C VAL A 256 11.71 -4.36 -0.55
N GLY A 257 11.93 -3.56 -1.58
CA GLY A 257 12.42 -2.19 -1.48
C GLY A 257 13.88 -2.02 -1.88
N PRO A 258 14.36 -0.76 -1.93
CA PRO A 258 13.59 0.44 -1.58
C PRO A 258 12.46 0.76 -2.57
N LEU A 259 11.39 1.36 -2.08
CA LEU A 259 10.49 2.16 -2.92
C LEU A 259 11.16 3.52 -3.13
N VAL A 260 11.55 3.77 -4.38
CA VAL A 260 12.24 4.97 -4.81
C VAL A 260 11.22 5.99 -5.28
N LEU A 261 11.17 7.13 -4.60
CA LEU A 261 10.55 8.36 -5.07
C LEU A 261 11.70 9.24 -5.59
N PRO A 262 11.84 9.42 -6.92
CA PRO A 262 12.96 10.18 -7.48
C PRO A 262 13.08 11.57 -6.85
N GLY A 263 14.28 11.94 -6.40
CA GLY A 263 14.53 13.19 -5.67
C GLY A 263 14.02 13.22 -4.22
N GLY A 264 13.29 12.20 -3.74
CA GLY A 264 12.75 12.11 -2.39
C GLY A 264 13.43 11.06 -1.51
N THR A 265 13.64 9.85 -2.03
CA THR A 265 14.20 8.72 -1.25
C THR A 265 15.51 8.19 -1.84
N GLY A 266 16.27 7.43 -1.06
CA GLY A 266 17.50 6.79 -1.54
C GLY A 266 17.23 5.79 -2.65
N CYS A 267 17.94 5.93 -3.78
CA CYS A 267 17.80 5.06 -4.95
C CYS A 267 18.82 3.91 -4.95
N ALA A 268 18.76 3.04 -5.98
CA ALA A 268 19.73 1.96 -6.18
C ALA A 268 21.20 2.45 -6.25
N ARG A 269 21.44 3.64 -6.82
CA ARG A 269 22.78 4.26 -6.82
C ARG A 269 23.20 4.63 -5.40
N CYS A 270 22.33 5.26 -4.60
CA CYS A 270 22.63 5.57 -3.20
C CYS A 270 23.01 4.31 -2.41
N LEU A 271 22.25 3.22 -2.59
CA LEU A 271 22.56 1.93 -1.98
C LEU A 271 23.93 1.40 -2.42
N HIS A 272 24.26 1.52 -3.71
CA HIS A 272 25.55 1.10 -4.24
C HIS A 272 26.70 1.92 -3.65
N GLU A 273 26.63 3.25 -3.68
CA GLU A 273 27.67 4.13 -3.14
C GLU A 273 27.90 3.88 -1.64
N HIS A 274 26.83 3.78 -0.86
CA HIS A 274 26.95 3.46 0.57
C HIS A 274 27.55 2.08 0.86
N ARG A 275 27.43 1.10 -0.06
CA ARG A 275 28.13 -0.18 0.07
C ARG A 275 29.59 -0.06 -0.33
N THR A 276 29.90 0.74 -1.36
CA THR A 276 31.28 1.07 -1.75
C THR A 276 32.03 1.79 -0.65
N ASP A 277 31.40 2.73 0.07
CA ASP A 277 32.02 3.40 1.23
C ASP A 277 32.39 2.42 2.35
N ARG A 278 31.54 1.42 2.57
CA ARG A 278 31.74 0.41 3.63
C ARG A 278 32.74 -0.67 3.23
N ASP A 279 32.77 -1.02 1.95
CA ASP A 279 33.64 -2.03 1.37
C ASP A 279 34.16 -1.55 0.01
N PRO A 280 35.41 -1.05 -0.07
CA PRO A 280 36.01 -0.62 -1.34
C PRO A 280 36.11 -1.73 -2.40
N ALA A 281 36.05 -3.01 -2.01
CA ALA A 281 36.04 -4.13 -2.96
C ALA A 281 34.65 -4.39 -3.57
N TRP A 282 33.59 -3.78 -3.01
CA TRP A 282 32.20 -4.00 -3.41
C TRP A 282 31.94 -3.84 -4.92
N PRO A 283 32.39 -2.76 -5.61
CA PRO A 283 32.17 -2.63 -7.05
C PRO A 283 32.82 -3.75 -7.86
N ARG A 284 34.00 -4.22 -7.43
CA ARG A 284 34.71 -5.34 -8.07
C ARG A 284 33.94 -6.64 -7.89
N LEU A 285 33.40 -6.91 -6.71
CA LEU A 285 32.59 -8.10 -6.45
C LEU A 285 31.32 -8.11 -7.30
N VAL A 286 30.57 -7.00 -7.33
CA VAL A 286 29.36 -6.87 -8.16
C VAL A 286 29.69 -7.09 -9.65
N ALA A 287 30.80 -6.54 -10.15
CA ALA A 287 31.23 -6.76 -11.54
C ALA A 287 31.56 -8.23 -11.84
N GLN A 288 32.24 -8.92 -10.91
CA GLN A 288 32.54 -10.35 -11.04
C GLN A 288 31.25 -11.19 -11.06
N TRP A 289 30.32 -10.94 -10.14
CA TRP A 289 29.04 -11.66 -10.11
C TRP A 289 28.22 -11.44 -11.38
N ARG A 290 28.18 -10.21 -11.92
CA ARG A 290 27.47 -9.91 -13.18
C ARG A 290 28.13 -10.49 -14.44
N SER A 291 29.45 -10.67 -14.41
CA SER A 291 30.21 -11.26 -15.53
C SER A 291 30.16 -12.78 -15.54
N GLY A 292 29.81 -13.40 -14.41
CA GLY A 292 29.59 -14.83 -14.30
C GLY A 292 28.42 -15.29 -15.19
N GLN A 293 28.44 -16.57 -15.56
CA GLN A 293 27.29 -17.17 -16.26
C GLN A 293 26.07 -17.08 -15.35
N ALA A 294 25.02 -16.39 -15.81
CA ALA A 294 23.76 -16.27 -15.07
C ALA A 294 23.29 -17.66 -14.63
N ARG A 295 23.13 -17.84 -13.31
CA ARG A 295 22.67 -19.12 -12.76
C ARG A 295 21.30 -19.41 -13.35
N ARG A 296 21.18 -20.54 -14.06
CA ARG A 296 19.90 -20.95 -14.67
C ARG A 296 18.81 -21.19 -13.60
N MET A 297 19.23 -21.53 -12.38
CA MET A 297 18.37 -21.79 -11.23
C MET A 297 18.95 -21.13 -9.96
N GLY A 298 18.23 -20.14 -9.44
CA GLY A 298 18.50 -19.50 -8.15
C GLY A 298 17.74 -20.17 -7.00
N ALA A 299 18.23 -19.99 -5.78
CA ALA A 299 17.53 -20.43 -4.56
C ALA A 299 16.35 -19.51 -4.28
N CYS A 300 15.19 -19.88 -4.85
CA CYS A 300 13.93 -19.18 -4.69
C CYS A 300 12.86 -20.26 -4.53
N ASP A 301 12.52 -20.62 -3.29
CA ASP A 301 11.45 -21.56 -3.02
C ASP A 301 10.07 -20.89 -3.19
N GLN A 302 9.00 -21.70 -3.18
CA GLN A 302 7.64 -21.21 -3.43
C GLN A 302 7.12 -20.31 -2.30
N THR A 303 7.41 -20.63 -1.04
CA THR A 303 6.83 -19.93 0.11
C THR A 303 7.49 -18.57 0.31
N LEU A 304 8.82 -18.49 0.17
CA LEU A 304 9.55 -17.23 0.17
C LEU A 304 9.13 -16.34 -1.01
N ALA A 305 9.02 -16.90 -2.22
CA ALA A 305 8.58 -16.15 -3.38
C ALA A 305 7.17 -15.55 -3.18
N ALA A 306 6.24 -16.34 -2.63
CA ALA A 306 4.89 -15.88 -2.33
C ALA A 306 4.88 -14.81 -1.22
N ALA A 307 5.68 -14.98 -0.17
CA ALA A 307 5.80 -13.99 0.92
C ALA A 307 6.36 -12.66 0.42
N VAL A 308 7.41 -12.69 -0.41
CA VAL A 308 8.00 -11.50 -1.04
C VAL A 308 6.99 -10.83 -1.97
N ALA A 309 6.28 -11.60 -2.80
CA ALA A 309 5.25 -11.07 -3.69
C ALA A 309 4.10 -10.40 -2.92
N GLY A 310 3.64 -11.03 -1.83
CA GLY A 310 2.60 -10.49 -0.95
C GLY A 310 3.03 -9.20 -0.26
N LEU A 311 4.23 -9.14 0.32
CA LEU A 311 4.74 -7.94 0.98
C LEU A 311 4.97 -6.81 -0.03
N ALA A 312 5.54 -7.11 -1.19
CA ALA A 312 5.71 -6.13 -2.26
C ALA A 312 4.36 -5.62 -2.80
N ALA A 313 3.34 -6.47 -2.90
CA ALA A 313 1.98 -6.05 -3.27
C ALA A 313 1.41 -5.11 -2.22
N ALA A 314 1.54 -5.43 -0.92
CA ALA A 314 1.05 -4.59 0.16
C ALA A 314 1.69 -3.20 0.16
N HIS A 315 3.01 -3.11 -0.02
CA HIS A 315 3.72 -1.82 -0.13
C HIS A 315 3.33 -1.04 -1.38
N ALA A 316 3.18 -1.71 -2.52
CA ALA A 316 2.72 -1.08 -3.75
C ALA A 316 1.28 -0.55 -3.61
N LEU A 317 0.35 -1.32 -3.03
CA LEU A 317 -1.04 -0.90 -2.84
C LEU A 317 -1.12 0.30 -1.89
N ALA A 318 -0.41 0.26 -0.75
CA ALA A 318 -0.35 1.40 0.17
C ALA A 318 0.12 2.68 -0.54
N PHE A 319 1.19 2.59 -1.34
CA PHE A 319 1.65 3.72 -2.15
C PHE A 319 0.60 4.21 -3.14
N LEU A 320 -0.03 3.31 -3.88
CA LEU A 320 -1.05 3.63 -4.89
C LEU A 320 -2.32 4.25 -4.27
N ASP A 321 -2.59 3.98 -3.00
CA ASP A 321 -3.68 4.57 -2.23
C ASP A 321 -3.32 5.92 -1.59
N GLY A 322 -2.10 6.40 -1.79
CA GLY A 322 -1.60 7.68 -1.26
C GLY A 322 -1.07 7.60 0.18
N GLU A 323 -0.82 6.40 0.71
CA GLU A 323 -0.14 6.21 1.99
C GLU A 323 1.38 6.11 1.80
N SER A 324 2.15 6.41 2.85
CA SER A 324 3.60 6.19 2.88
C SER A 324 3.91 4.75 3.32
N PRO A 325 4.30 3.84 2.41
CA PRO A 325 4.61 2.46 2.78
C PRO A 325 5.93 2.39 3.55
N ALA A 326 6.08 1.35 4.38
CA ALA A 326 7.30 1.18 5.17
C ALA A 326 8.56 0.86 4.32
N ALA A 327 8.41 0.57 3.02
CA ALA A 327 9.54 0.47 2.09
C ALA A 327 9.93 1.80 1.44
N GLU A 328 9.21 2.90 1.70
CA GLU A 328 9.62 4.24 1.29
C GLU A 328 10.99 4.56 1.90
N GLY A 329 12.03 4.60 1.07
CA GLY A 329 13.41 4.79 1.55
C GLY A 329 13.98 3.65 2.40
N ALA A 330 13.39 2.45 2.39
CA ALA A 330 13.90 1.30 3.14
C ALA A 330 13.79 -0.02 2.37
N ARG A 331 14.77 -0.88 2.55
CA ARG A 331 14.83 -2.24 2.00
C ARG A 331 14.47 -3.24 3.09
N TRP A 332 13.37 -3.96 2.89
CA TRP A 332 12.92 -5.04 3.75
C TRP A 332 13.57 -6.35 3.32
N GLU A 333 14.13 -7.07 4.28
CA GLU A 333 14.86 -8.33 4.04
C GLU A 333 14.40 -9.40 5.02
N ALA A 334 14.28 -10.64 4.54
CA ALA A 334 14.03 -11.82 5.35
C ALA A 334 14.70 -13.05 4.73
N SER A 335 15.40 -13.86 5.53
CA SER A 335 16.13 -15.05 5.06
C SER A 335 15.51 -16.33 5.60
N VAL A 336 15.50 -17.38 4.78
CA VAL A 336 15.12 -18.73 5.23
C VAL A 336 16.13 -19.27 6.25
N PRO A 337 15.71 -20.14 7.19
CA PRO A 337 14.34 -20.63 7.40
C PRO A 337 13.48 -19.73 8.30
N VAL A 338 14.07 -18.73 8.96
CA VAL A 338 13.41 -17.98 10.04
C VAL A 338 12.38 -16.98 9.51
N LEU A 339 12.63 -16.39 8.33
CA LEU A 339 11.74 -15.42 7.67
C LEU A 339 11.34 -14.22 8.55
N HIS A 340 12.25 -13.77 9.42
CA HIS A 340 12.06 -12.55 10.19
C HIS A 340 12.36 -11.33 9.30
N TRP A 341 11.36 -10.47 9.12
CA TRP A 341 11.45 -9.30 8.26
C TRP A 341 12.07 -8.12 8.98
N HIS A 342 13.10 -7.54 8.38
CA HIS A 342 13.78 -6.36 8.90
C HIS A 342 13.81 -5.25 7.85
N ALA A 343 13.46 -4.03 8.25
CA ALA A 343 13.65 -2.84 7.44
C ALA A 343 15.10 -2.33 7.60
N ARG A 344 15.78 -2.11 6.48
CA ARG A 344 17.09 -1.45 6.41
C ARG A 344 16.94 -0.12 5.66
N PRO A 345 17.12 1.03 6.31
CA PRO A 345 17.06 2.32 5.64
C PRO A 345 18.07 2.40 4.49
N VAL A 346 17.65 3.01 3.37
CA VAL A 346 18.48 3.36 2.23
C VAL A 346 18.57 4.88 2.18
N TRP A 347 19.62 5.41 2.79
CA TRP A 347 19.85 6.84 2.88
C TRP A 347 20.26 7.44 1.53
N PRO A 348 19.86 8.68 1.23
CA PRO A 348 20.42 9.43 0.12
C PRO A 348 21.94 9.61 0.27
N HIS A 349 22.70 9.22 -0.76
CA HIS A 349 24.15 9.36 -0.75
C HIS A 349 24.58 10.72 -1.35
N PRO A 350 25.51 11.48 -0.72
CA PRO A 350 25.93 12.80 -1.23
C PRO A 350 26.56 12.80 -2.63
N ALA A 351 27.25 11.72 -3.02
CA ALA A 351 27.83 11.58 -4.36
C ALA A 351 26.82 11.07 -5.41
N CYS A 352 25.58 10.80 -5.01
CA CYS A 352 24.55 10.33 -5.95
C CYS A 352 23.80 11.53 -6.58
N PRO A 353 23.74 11.62 -7.92
CA PRO A 353 23.08 12.73 -8.62
C PRO A 353 21.55 12.62 -8.63
N CYS A 354 20.94 11.73 -7.83
CA CYS A 354 19.49 11.51 -7.85
C CYS A 354 18.65 12.62 -7.20
N GLY A 355 19.29 13.67 -6.66
CA GLY A 355 18.63 14.83 -6.02
C GLY A 355 18.14 14.60 -4.58
N ALA A 356 18.02 13.35 -4.13
CA ALA A 356 17.47 13.05 -2.80
C ALA A 356 18.30 13.62 -1.63
N ALA A 357 19.61 13.72 -1.79
CA ALA A 357 20.49 14.29 -0.76
C ALA A 357 20.38 15.82 -0.63
N GLU A 358 19.99 16.52 -1.70
CA GLU A 358 19.82 17.98 -1.70
C GLU A 358 18.50 18.37 -1.04
N LYS A 359 17.43 17.61 -1.30
CA LYS A 359 16.12 17.83 -0.69
C LYS A 359 16.14 17.64 0.83
N ALA A 360 16.84 16.61 1.32
CA ALA A 360 17.05 16.40 2.75
C ALA A 360 17.76 17.61 3.42
N LYS A 361 18.74 18.21 2.75
CA LYS A 361 19.41 19.44 3.24
C LYS A 361 18.47 20.65 3.26
N GLY A 362 17.59 20.78 2.25
CA GLY A 362 16.60 21.85 2.16
C GLY A 362 15.59 21.84 3.32
N GLU A 363 15.09 20.65 3.68
CA GLU A 363 14.17 20.44 4.81
C GLU A 363 14.83 20.70 6.17
N HIS A 364 16.14 20.48 6.30
CA HIS A 364 16.91 20.85 7.50
C HIS A 364 17.37 22.32 7.51
N SER A 365 17.46 22.99 6.36
CA SER A 365 17.90 24.41 6.26
C SER A 365 16.77 25.42 6.47
N SER A 366 15.51 24.99 6.38
CA SER A 366 14.34 25.87 6.57
C SER A 366 14.03 26.18 8.04
N THR A 367 14.88 25.76 8.99
CA THR A 367 14.76 26.07 10.42
C THR A 367 15.70 27.16 10.93
N ASN A 368 16.40 27.89 10.05
CA ASN A 368 17.18 29.08 10.40
C ASN A 368 16.74 30.31 9.58
N GLY A 369 15.51 30.75 9.82
CA GLY A 369 15.06 32.10 9.49
C GLY A 369 14.72 32.82 10.79
N ASP A 370 15.45 33.91 11.08
CA ASP A 370 15.30 34.73 12.28
C ASP A 370 13.85 35.16 12.58
N PRO A 371 13.49 35.33 13.88
CA PRO A 371 12.12 35.50 14.31
C PRO A 371 11.60 36.91 14.02
N HIS A 372 10.75 37.04 13.00
CA HIS A 372 9.83 38.18 12.93
C HIS A 372 8.58 37.88 13.77
N ALA A 373 8.53 38.50 14.95
CA ALA A 373 7.36 38.52 15.80
C ALA A 373 6.24 39.36 15.15
N THR A 374 5.11 38.74 14.82
CA THR A 374 3.75 39.24 15.15
C THR A 374 2.62 38.25 14.80
N MET A 375 1.77 37.98 15.80
CA MET A 375 0.35 37.59 15.75
C MET A 375 -0.06 36.12 15.41
N VAL A 376 -0.13 35.33 16.49
CA VAL A 376 -1.22 34.43 16.96
C VAL A 376 -2.20 33.83 15.93
N GLY A 377 -2.12 32.50 15.78
CA GLY A 377 -3.17 31.62 15.26
C GLY A 377 -2.77 30.16 15.49
N GLN A 378 -3.29 29.53 16.55
CA GLN A 378 -2.91 28.20 17.04
C GLN A 378 -3.11 27.10 15.98
N ARG A 379 -2.01 26.46 15.56
CA ARG A 379 -1.99 25.16 14.87
C ARG A 379 -1.58 24.07 15.88
N PRO A 380 -2.25 22.90 15.94
CA PRO A 380 -1.78 21.77 16.74
C PRO A 380 -0.49 21.17 16.15
N SER A 381 0.50 21.00 17.01
CA SER A 381 1.89 20.63 16.74
C SER A 381 2.09 19.19 16.27
N ALA A 382 2.93 19.02 15.23
CA ALA A 382 3.40 17.78 14.63
C ALA A 382 4.52 17.09 15.43
N GLN A 383 4.28 16.79 16.71
CA GLN A 383 5.25 16.11 17.57
C GLN A 383 4.62 14.86 18.17
N ARG A 384 4.62 13.76 17.42
CA ARG A 384 4.36 12.39 17.93
C ARG A 384 4.61 11.30 16.88
N ARG A 385 5.81 11.22 16.27
CA ARG A 385 6.19 10.04 15.45
C ARG A 385 7.65 9.58 15.54
N GLU A 386 8.37 9.96 16.59
CA GLU A 386 9.66 9.32 16.92
C GLU A 386 9.52 8.52 18.20
N HIS A 387 9.34 7.20 18.02
CA HIS A 387 9.56 6.07 18.93
C HIS A 387 8.51 4.99 18.68
N ALA A 388 8.79 4.13 17.69
CA ALA A 388 8.11 2.86 17.50
C ALA A 388 9.17 1.76 17.42
N ASP A 389 9.89 1.57 18.51
CA ASP A 389 10.62 0.33 18.84
C ASP A 389 10.82 0.27 20.36
N ALA A 390 9.71 0.04 21.05
CA ALA A 390 9.67 -0.45 22.42
C ALA A 390 8.33 -1.16 22.58
N ALA A 391 8.34 -2.38 23.13
CA ALA A 391 7.16 -3.18 23.41
C ALA A 391 6.09 -2.31 24.10
N ARG A 392 4.98 -2.04 23.40
CA ARG A 392 3.86 -1.26 23.95
C ARG A 392 3.13 -2.15 24.97
N PRO A 393 3.01 -1.76 26.26
CA PRO A 393 2.11 -2.43 27.16
C PRO A 393 0.67 -2.20 26.68
N THR A 394 -0.18 -3.21 26.86
CA THR A 394 -1.62 -3.19 26.62
C THR A 394 -2.29 -2.05 27.39
N GLY A 395 -2.45 -0.89 26.75
CA GLY A 395 -3.13 0.27 27.30
C GLY A 395 -4.44 0.52 26.56
N THR A 396 -5.56 0.41 27.28
CA THR A 396 -6.90 0.80 26.85
C THR A 396 -6.99 2.32 26.79
N TRP A 397 -7.18 2.88 25.60
CA TRP A 397 -7.46 4.31 25.45
C TRP A 397 -8.96 4.55 25.61
N ARG A 398 -9.35 5.15 26.75
CA ARG A 398 -10.69 5.70 26.94
C ARG A 398 -10.76 7.07 26.27
N ALA A 399 -11.51 7.19 25.18
CA ALA A 399 -12.05 8.48 24.79
C ALA A 399 -13.20 8.78 25.75
N HIS A 400 -12.99 9.71 26.69
CA HIS A 400 -14.03 10.14 27.62
C HIS A 400 -15.11 10.93 26.86
N VAL A 401 -16.37 10.62 27.19
CA VAL A 401 -17.54 11.26 26.58
C VAL A 401 -17.74 12.67 27.08
#